data_AF-A0A952HFW2-F1
#
_entry.id   AF-A0A952HFW2-F1
#
_cell.length_a   1.000
_cell.length_b   1.000
_cell.length_c   1.000
_cell.angle_alpha   90.00
_cell.angle_beta   90.00
_cell.angle_gamma   90.00
#
_symmetry.space_group_name_H-M   'P 1'
#
loop_
_entity.id
_entity.type
_entity.pdbx_description
1 polymer ?
#
loop_
_entity_poly.entity_id
_entity_poly.type
_entity_poly.pdbx_seq_one_letter_code
_entity_poly.pdbx_strand_id
1 'polypeptide(L)'
;MSRTFVSSEPNSDRYPYEVGAFEQKQGLSRRAAEVILHSNGPSRHQCDAAARAYVDYMALRQAKQASPPAAVKPAHQAKRLS
;
A
#
# COMPACT_ATOMS: atom_id res chain seq x y z
N MET A 1 23.62 -10.68 36.39
CA MET A 1 22.26 -10.11 36.45
C MET A 1 22.05 -9.22 35.23
N SER A 2 21.43 -9.74 34.17
CA SER A 2 21.18 -8.98 32.95
C SER A 2 19.98 -8.06 33.17
N ARG A 3 20.23 -6.76 33.30
CA ARG A 3 19.19 -5.74 33.44
C ARG A 3 18.44 -5.67 32.10
N THR A 4 17.28 -6.32 32.02
CA THR A 4 16.37 -6.20 30.88
C THR A 4 15.87 -4.76 30.84
N PHE A 5 16.48 -3.95 29.95
CA PHE A 5 15.87 -2.69 29.55
C PHE A 5 14.57 -3.05 28.83
N VAL A 6 13.46 -2.96 29.56
CA VAL A 6 12.13 -2.89 28.96
C VAL A 6 12.07 -1.50 28.33
N SER A 7 12.52 -1.39 27.08
CA SER A 7 12.37 -0.17 26.30
C SER A 7 10.87 0.17 26.30
N SER A 8 10.52 1.31 26.89
CA SER A 8 9.16 1.83 26.96
C SER A 8 8.69 2.39 25.62
N GLU A 9 9.37 2.04 24.52
CA GLU A 9 9.06 2.53 23.19
C GLU A 9 7.77 1.88 22.68
N PRO A 10 6.72 2.68 22.41
CA PRO A 10 5.45 2.19 21.89
C PRO A 10 5.57 1.64 20.45
N ASN A 11 6.76 1.70 19.85
CA ASN A 11 7.10 1.20 18.53
C ASN A 11 8.02 -0.02 18.54
N SER A 12 8.28 -0.62 19.70
CA SER A 12 9.08 -1.85 19.76
C SER A 12 8.34 -3.04 19.13
N ASP A 13 9.08 -3.95 18.50
CA ASP A 13 8.55 -5.20 17.90
C ASP A 13 7.83 -6.11 18.91
N ARG A 14 7.86 -5.78 20.21
CA ARG A 14 7.12 -6.46 21.28
C ARG A 14 5.63 -6.14 21.30
N TYR A 15 5.23 -5.07 20.61
CA TYR A 15 3.83 -4.64 20.54
C TYR A 15 3.41 -4.56 19.08
N PRO A 16 3.10 -5.70 18.42
CA PRO A 16 2.56 -5.68 17.07
C PRO A 16 1.28 -4.85 16.97
N TYR A 17 0.88 -4.51 15.74
CA TYR A 17 -0.41 -3.86 15.51
C TYR A 17 -1.55 -4.86 15.64
N GLU A 18 -2.64 -4.42 16.25
CA GLU A 18 -3.96 -5.04 16.04
C GLU A 18 -4.51 -4.63 14.68
N VAL A 19 -5.13 -5.58 13.98
CA VAL A 19 -5.60 -5.39 12.58
C VAL A 19 -6.55 -4.20 12.48
N GLY A 20 -7.54 -4.11 13.37
CA GLY A 20 -8.54 -3.03 13.33
C GLY A 20 -7.94 -1.65 13.63
N ALA A 21 -6.98 -1.57 14.57
CA ALA A 21 -6.29 -0.32 14.86
C ALA A 21 -5.42 0.13 13.68
N PHE A 22 -4.78 -0.81 12.99
CA PHE A 22 -3.98 -0.52 11.80
C PHE A 22 -4.84 -0.11 10.60
N GLU A 23 -5.97 -0.79 10.38
CA GLU A 23 -6.97 -0.47 9.37
C GLU A 23 -7.43 0.99 9.52
N GLN A 24 -7.86 1.37 10.72
CA GLN A 24 -8.32 2.73 11.03
C GLN A 24 -7.20 3.75 10.87
N LYS A 25 -5.99 3.46 11.37
CA LYS A 25 -4.83 4.36 11.28
C LYS A 25 -4.46 4.67 9.81
N GLN A 26 -4.42 3.64 8.96
CA GLN A 26 -3.90 3.75 7.60
C GLN A 26 -4.99 4.00 6.55
N GLY A 27 -6.27 3.97 6.92
CA GLY A 27 -7.39 4.14 5.99
C GLY A 27 -7.47 3.02 4.95
N LEU A 28 -7.07 1.81 5.33
CA LEU A 28 -7.03 0.64 4.45
C LEU A 28 -8.30 -0.18 4.58
N SER A 29 -8.52 -1.11 3.64
CA SER A 29 -9.48 -2.19 3.89
C SER A 29 -8.88 -3.20 4.86
N ARG A 30 -9.72 -3.83 5.68
CA ARG A 30 -9.32 -4.93 6.56
C ARG A 30 -8.40 -5.96 5.90
N ARG A 31 -8.72 -6.40 4.67
CA ARG A 31 -7.91 -7.38 3.94
C ARG A 31 -6.52 -6.85 3.60
N ALA A 32 -6.40 -5.58 3.22
CA ALA A 32 -5.09 -4.97 2.95
C ALA A 32 -4.28 -4.84 4.25
N ALA A 33 -4.93 -4.45 5.35
CA ALA A 33 -4.31 -4.41 6.68
C ALA A 33 -3.77 -5.79 7.10
N GLU A 34 -4.58 -6.85 6.99
CA GLU A 34 -4.17 -8.24 7.31
C GLU A 34 -2.94 -8.68 6.51
N VAL A 35 -2.93 -8.42 5.20
CA VAL A 35 -1.80 -8.78 4.32
C VAL A 35 -0.53 -8.04 4.70
N ILE A 36 -0.61 -6.72 4.94
CA ILE A 36 0.55 -5.91 5.30
C ILE A 36 1.14 -6.37 6.64
N LEU A 37 0.30 -6.57 7.66
CA LEU A 37 0.74 -7.03 8.97
C LEU A 37 1.36 -8.43 8.91
N HIS A 38 0.72 -9.36 8.18
CA HIS A 38 1.24 -10.72 8.03
C HIS A 38 2.59 -10.77 7.30
N SER A 39 2.78 -9.94 6.27
CA SER A 39 3.96 -10.00 5.41
C SER A 39 5.20 -9.32 6.00
N ASN A 40 5.02 -8.35 6.91
CA ASN A 40 6.11 -7.56 7.48
C ASN A 40 6.48 -7.97 8.92
N GLY A 41 5.71 -8.88 9.51
CA GLY A 41 5.92 -9.32 10.89
C GLY A 41 5.53 -8.26 11.92
N PRO A 42 5.96 -8.41 13.19
CA PRO A 42 5.46 -7.59 14.29
C PRO A 42 6.01 -6.14 14.29
N SER A 43 6.89 -5.81 13.35
CA SER A 43 7.56 -4.52 13.33
C SER A 43 6.65 -3.40 12.85
N ARG A 44 6.23 -2.52 13.76
CA ARG A 44 5.35 -1.38 13.46
C ARG A 44 5.94 -0.47 12.38
N HIS A 45 7.24 -0.24 12.44
CA HIS A 45 7.95 0.59 11.46
C HIS A 45 7.86 0.00 10.04
N GLN A 46 8.09 -1.31 9.90
CA GLN A 46 7.98 -1.98 8.60
C GLN A 46 6.54 -1.99 8.08
N CYS A 47 5.57 -2.23 8.98
CA CYS A 47 4.15 -2.19 8.64
C CYS A 47 3.72 -0.79 8.14
N ASP A 48 4.15 0.27 8.83
CA ASP A 48 3.84 1.65 8.44
C ASP A 48 4.47 2.02 7.09
N ALA A 49 5.73 1.63 6.86
CA ALA A 49 6.40 1.83 5.58
C ALA A 49 5.68 1.10 4.43
N ALA A 50 5.26 -0.16 4.66
CA ALA A 50 4.52 -0.96 3.70
C ALA A 50 3.13 -0.38 3.40
N ALA A 51 2.41 0.10 4.43
CA ALA A 51 1.13 0.77 4.24
C ALA A 51 1.26 2.03 3.37
N ARG A 52 2.27 2.86 3.63
CA ARG A 52 2.50 4.07 2.83
C ARG A 52 2.78 3.74 1.37
N ALA A 53 3.68 2.78 1.11
CA ALA A 53 3.97 2.32 -0.25
C ALA A 53 2.72 1.76 -0.96
N TYR A 54 1.87 1.03 -0.23
CA TYR A 54 0.62 0.50 -0.79
C TYR A 54 -0.37 1.61 -1.17
N VAL A 55 -0.54 2.62 -0.32
CA VAL A 55 -1.42 3.78 -0.60
C VAL A 55 -0.91 4.55 -1.82
N ASP A 56 0.39 4.83 -1.89
CA ASP A 56 1.00 5.52 -3.02
C ASP A 56 0.78 4.73 -4.33
N TYR A 57 0.97 3.40 -4.28
CA TYR A 57 0.70 2.53 -5.43
C TYR A 57 -0.78 2.55 -5.87
N MET A 58 -1.73 2.53 -4.92
CA MET A 58 -3.15 2.62 -5.24
C MET A 58 -3.51 3.94 -5.91
N ALA A 59 -2.97 5.07 -5.42
CA ALA A 59 -3.17 6.37 -6.04
C ALA A 59 -2.64 6.41 -7.48
N LEU A 60 -1.43 5.89 -7.71
CA LEU A 60 -0.85 5.78 -9.06
C LEU A 60 -1.69 4.89 -9.98
N ARG A 61 -2.22 3.78 -9.47
CA ARG A 61 -3.06 2.85 -10.24
C ARG A 61 -4.38 3.50 -10.64
N GLN A 62 -5.03 4.20 -9.71
CA GLN A 62 -6.28 4.92 -9.96
C GLN A 62 -6.09 6.03 -10.99
N ALA A 63 -5.01 6.80 -10.90
CA ALA A 63 -4.68 7.85 -11.88
C ALA A 63 -4.48 7.27 -13.30
N LYS A 64 -3.82 6.11 -13.43
CA LYS A 64 -3.68 5.40 -14.71
C LYS A 64 -5.02 4.90 -15.26
N GLN A 65 -5.93 4.46 -14.39
CA GLN A 65 -7.27 3.98 -14.79
C GLN A 65 -8.23 5.11 -15.16
N ALA A 66 -8.08 6.29 -14.55
CA ALA A 66 -8.86 7.48 -14.87
C ALA A 66 -8.41 8.18 -16.17
N SER A 67 -7.27 7.77 -16.74
CA SER A 67 -6.86 8.22 -18.07
C SER A 67 -7.80 7.57 -19.10
N PRO A 68 -8.53 8.32 -19.95
CA PRO A 68 -9.29 7.71 -21.03
C PRO A 68 -8.35 6.84 -21.88
N PRO A 69 -8.81 5.70 -22.43
CA PRO A 69 -7.96 4.86 -23.27
C PRO A 69 -7.37 5.77 -24.33
N ALA A 70 -6.04 5.88 -24.35
CA ALA A 70 -5.32 6.67 -25.33
C ALA A 70 -5.94 6.36 -26.69
N ALA A 71 -6.50 7.38 -27.34
CA ALA A 71 -7.17 7.27 -28.61
C ALA A 71 -6.32 6.36 -29.51
N VAL A 72 -6.82 5.15 -29.77
CA VAL A 72 -6.23 4.25 -30.74
C VAL A 72 -6.24 5.06 -32.03
N LYS A 73 -5.07 5.50 -32.49
CA LYS A 73 -4.94 6.27 -33.72
C LYS A 73 -5.65 5.45 -34.81
N PRO A 74 -6.62 6.01 -35.55
CA PRO A 74 -7.25 5.26 -36.62
C PRO A 74 -6.16 4.83 -37.60
N ALA A 75 -6.08 3.52 -37.82
CA ALA A 75 -5.20 2.96 -38.83
C ALA A 75 -5.52 3.62 -40.18
N HIS A 76 -4.47 4.17 -40.79
CA HIS A 76 -4.39 4.80 -42.10
C HIS A 76 -5.68 4.82 -42.96
N GLN A 77 -6.25 6.01 -43.08
CA GLN A 77 -6.87 6.42 -44.34
C GLN A 77 -5.74 6.61 -45.39
N ALA A 78 -5.54 5.59 -46.22
CA ALA A 78 -4.90 5.65 -47.53
C ALA A 78 -5.38 4.38 -48.27
N LYS A 79 -6.14 4.44 -49.37
CA LYS A 79 -5.90 5.22 -50.58
C LYS A 79 -7.22 5.59 -51.28
N ARG A 80 -7.16 6.74 -51.93
CA ARG A 80 -8.16 7.39 -52.77
C ARG A 80 -8.29 6.68 -54.14
N LEU A 81 -9.51 6.76 -54.66
CA LEU A 81 -9.93 6.96 -56.05
C LEU A 81 -9.62 5.91 -57.14
N SER A 82 -10.70 5.69 -57.91
CA SER A 82 -10.87 5.21 -59.30
C SER A 82 -10.72 3.73 -59.60
#